data_AF-A0A7I8JS27-F1
#
_entry.id   AF-A0A7I8JS27-F1
#
_cell.length_a   1.000
_cell.length_b   1.000
_cell.length_c   1.000
_cell.angle_alpha   90.00
_cell.angle_beta   90.00
_cell.angle_gamma   90.00
#
_symmetry.space_group_name_H-M   'P 1'
#
loop_
_entity.id
_entity.type
_entity.pdbx_description
1 polymer ?
#
loop_
_entity_poly.entity_id
_entity_poly.type
_entity_poly.pdbx_seq_one_letter_code
_entity_poly.pdbx_strand_id
1 'polypeptide(L)'
;MGWSPRNAANAYLDTLKLCKDENERRRDQSKSIEPESNEFLSALAAGLSAQLIVEVSREASNSTIALAAAARQTGGRLVCILPELGKLEESKEVIKGSGLNDMVEFKVGDPHQLLPRYENIDFSLVDCETESNTELLRLLDVNPRRAVVVANNLMSGREGLCGAIGGLRGKGSVRSMKHPIGNGMEVTMIGDAYQFRKVDMRKGGRAAPLRRSPPRACGVMRG
;
A
#
# COMPACT_ATOMS: atom_id res chain seq x y z
N MET A 1 -6.94 9.10 -11.89
CA MET A 1 -6.39 7.73 -11.82
C MET A 1 -7.16 6.86 -12.80
N GLY A 2 -6.47 6.24 -13.77
CA GLY A 2 -7.07 5.17 -14.56
C GLY A 2 -6.90 3.86 -13.80
N TRP A 3 -7.86 3.53 -12.94
CA TRP A 3 -7.92 2.19 -12.35
C TRP A 3 -8.10 1.17 -13.47
N SER A 4 -7.37 0.06 -13.42
CA SER A 4 -7.53 -1.05 -14.37
C SER A 4 -8.26 -2.22 -13.71
N PRO A 5 -9.59 -2.37 -13.91
CA PRO A 5 -10.33 -3.51 -13.39
C PRO A 5 -9.77 -4.84 -13.89
N ARG A 6 -9.25 -4.87 -15.12
CA ARG A 6 -8.68 -6.07 -15.73
C ARG A 6 -7.41 -6.51 -15.02
N ASN A 7 -6.49 -5.57 -14.75
CA ASN A 7 -5.25 -5.91 -14.03
C ASN A 7 -5.55 -6.34 -12.60
N ALA A 8 -6.47 -5.62 -11.94
CA ALA A 8 -6.91 -5.97 -10.58
C ALA A 8 -7.49 -7.39 -10.51
N ALA A 9 -8.46 -7.71 -11.38
CA ALA A 9 -9.10 -9.02 -11.40
C ALA A 9 -8.12 -10.15 -11.77
N ASN A 10 -7.24 -9.91 -12.75
CA ASN A 10 -6.24 -10.89 -13.13
C ASN A 10 -5.27 -11.16 -11.97
N ALA A 11 -4.73 -10.12 -11.33
CA ALA A 11 -3.83 -10.27 -10.20
C ALA A 11 -4.50 -10.99 -9.03
N TYR A 12 -5.76 -10.64 -8.71
CA TYR A 12 -6.55 -11.33 -7.69
C TYR A 12 -6.63 -12.84 -7.93
N LEU A 13 -7.07 -13.25 -9.14
CA LEU A 13 -7.24 -14.67 -9.49
C LEU A 13 -5.90 -15.42 -9.57
N ASP A 14 -4.85 -14.74 -9.99
CA ASP A 14 -3.50 -15.27 -10.07
C ASP A 14 -2.94 -15.54 -8.66
N THR A 15 -3.09 -14.57 -7.76
CA THR A 15 -2.75 -14.71 -6.34
C THR A 15 -3.49 -15.86 -5.67
N LEU A 16 -4.81 -16.01 -5.90
CA LEU A 16 -5.57 -17.14 -5.34
C LEU A 16 -4.95 -18.49 -5.68
N LYS A 17 -4.51 -18.67 -6.94
CA LYS A 17 -3.91 -19.92 -7.39
C LYS A 17 -2.53 -20.12 -6.78
N LEU A 18 -1.68 -19.09 -6.87
CA LEU A 18 -0.28 -19.16 -6.43
C LEU A 18 -0.17 -19.37 -4.91
N CYS A 19 -0.96 -18.65 -4.11
CA CYS A 19 -0.97 -18.81 -2.66
C CYS A 19 -1.51 -20.19 -2.26
N LYS A 20 -2.51 -20.72 -2.99
CA LYS A 20 -3.01 -22.07 -2.75
C LYS A 20 -1.93 -23.13 -3.03
N ASP A 21 -1.28 -23.03 -4.19
CA ASP A 21 -0.19 -23.94 -4.56
C ASP A 21 0.96 -23.90 -3.54
N GLU A 22 1.31 -22.71 -3.04
CA GLU A 22 2.38 -22.57 -2.04
C GLU A 22 1.98 -23.14 -0.68
N ASN A 23 0.76 -22.90 -0.22
CA ASN A 23 0.26 -23.48 1.03
C ASN A 23 0.23 -25.03 0.97
N GLU A 24 -0.15 -25.58 -0.19
CA GLU A 24 -0.12 -27.04 -0.44
C GLU A 24 1.31 -27.59 -0.41
N ARG A 25 2.28 -26.88 -1.01
CA ARG A 25 3.71 -27.27 -0.99
C ARG A 25 4.29 -27.24 0.41
N ARG A 26 3.99 -26.20 1.20
CA ARG A 26 4.52 -26.05 2.55
C ARG A 26 3.87 -26.98 3.58
N ARG A 27 2.77 -27.67 3.24
CA ARG A 27 1.92 -28.46 4.16
C ARG A 27 1.53 -27.68 5.42
N ASP A 28 1.62 -26.36 5.37
CA ASP A 28 1.52 -25.48 6.51
C ASP A 28 0.25 -24.65 6.34
N GLN A 29 -0.88 -25.19 6.84
CA GLN A 29 -2.16 -24.50 6.83
C GLN A 29 -2.26 -23.43 7.95
N SER A 30 -1.18 -23.23 8.73
CA SER A 30 -1.24 -22.64 10.07
C SER A 30 -0.76 -21.20 10.21
N LYS A 31 -0.14 -20.59 9.19
CA LYS A 31 0.29 -19.17 9.22
C LYS A 31 -0.55 -18.32 8.28
N SER A 32 -1.81 -18.15 8.65
CA SER A 32 -2.77 -17.31 7.95
C SER A 32 -2.55 -15.83 8.31
N ILE A 33 -1.76 -15.10 7.53
CA ILE A 33 -2.23 -13.77 7.13
C ILE A 33 -3.40 -14.09 6.20
N GLU A 34 -4.62 -13.89 6.71
CA GLU A 34 -5.88 -14.34 6.13
C GLU A 34 -5.88 -14.19 4.61
N PRO A 35 -6.20 -15.25 3.83
CA PRO A 35 -6.09 -15.26 2.38
C PRO A 35 -6.66 -13.99 1.74
N GLU A 36 -7.84 -13.55 2.22
CA GLU A 36 -8.57 -12.35 1.77
C GLU A 36 -7.71 -11.07 1.73
N SER A 37 -6.69 -10.96 2.59
CA SER A 37 -5.77 -9.82 2.61
C SER A 37 -4.83 -9.82 1.40
N ASN A 38 -4.33 -10.98 0.98
CA ASN A 38 -3.31 -11.08 -0.06
C ASN A 38 -3.89 -10.82 -1.45
N GLU A 39 -5.06 -11.38 -1.76
CA GLU A 39 -5.68 -11.09 -3.05
C GLU A 39 -6.16 -9.64 -3.15
N PHE A 40 -6.57 -9.04 -2.03
CA PHE A 40 -6.87 -7.61 -1.96
C PHE A 40 -5.62 -6.78 -2.27
N LEU A 41 -4.47 -7.08 -1.67
CA LEU A 41 -3.20 -6.39 -1.92
C LEU A 41 -2.80 -6.47 -3.40
N SER A 42 -2.86 -7.66 -4.00
CA SER A 42 -2.50 -7.83 -5.41
C SER A 42 -3.45 -7.09 -6.34
N ALA A 43 -4.76 -7.15 -6.09
CA ALA A 43 -5.77 -6.43 -6.84
C ALA A 43 -5.55 -4.91 -6.75
N LEU A 44 -5.20 -4.41 -5.56
CA LEU A 44 -4.97 -2.99 -5.31
C LEU A 44 -3.73 -2.48 -6.06
N ALA A 45 -2.60 -3.18 -5.95
CA ALA A 45 -1.36 -2.83 -6.63
C ALA A 45 -1.51 -2.92 -8.17
N ALA A 46 -2.11 -4.01 -8.67
CA ALA A 46 -2.28 -4.21 -10.10
C ALA A 46 -3.31 -3.26 -10.71
N GLY A 47 -4.41 -3.01 -10.00
CA GLY A 47 -5.43 -2.04 -10.41
C GLY A 47 -4.91 -0.61 -10.48
N LEU A 48 -3.95 -0.26 -9.61
CA LEU A 48 -3.19 1.00 -9.68
C LEU A 48 -2.27 1.08 -10.92
N SER A 49 -1.98 -0.06 -11.54
CA SER A 49 -0.93 -0.24 -12.54
C SER A 49 0.44 0.15 -11.99
N ALA A 50 0.75 -0.28 -10.77
CA ALA A 50 2.00 0.01 -10.09
C ALA A 50 3.20 -0.52 -10.89
N GLN A 51 4.23 0.31 -11.07
CA GLN A 51 5.48 -0.05 -11.73
C GLN A 51 6.59 -0.35 -10.72
N LEU A 52 6.66 0.43 -9.65
CA LEU A 52 7.55 0.17 -8.51
C LEU A 52 6.74 -0.20 -7.28
N ILE A 53 6.87 -1.45 -6.85
CA ILE A 53 6.28 -1.99 -5.64
C ILE A 53 7.40 -2.25 -4.63
N VAL A 54 7.25 -1.79 -3.40
CA VAL A 54 8.22 -2.00 -2.32
C VAL A 54 7.54 -2.72 -1.15
N GLU A 55 8.10 -3.84 -0.72
CA GLU A 55 7.70 -4.56 0.49
C GLU A 55 8.84 -4.47 1.50
N VAL A 56 8.50 -4.16 2.75
CA VAL A 56 9.39 -4.36 3.90
C VAL A 56 8.74 -5.36 4.83
N SER A 57 9.37 -6.52 4.95
CA SER A 57 8.90 -7.62 5.77
C SER A 57 10.09 -8.35 6.41
N ARG A 58 9.82 -9.12 7.46
CA ARG A 58 10.85 -9.94 8.10
C ARG A 58 11.31 -11.11 7.23
N GLU A 59 10.36 -11.71 6.51
CA GLU A 59 10.56 -12.81 5.57
C GLU A 59 9.53 -12.69 4.43
N ALA A 60 9.81 -13.31 3.28
CA ALA A 60 8.82 -13.41 2.22
C ALA A 60 7.66 -14.31 2.63
N SER A 61 6.45 -13.96 2.19
CA SER A 61 5.24 -14.71 2.50
C SER A 61 4.25 -14.69 1.32
N ASN A 62 3.01 -15.12 1.56
CA ASN A 62 1.93 -14.99 0.59
C ASN A 62 1.68 -13.53 0.16
N SER A 63 2.01 -12.53 1.00
CA SER A 63 1.98 -11.11 0.61
C SER A 63 3.00 -10.80 -0.49
N THR A 64 4.21 -11.36 -0.38
CA THR A 64 5.26 -11.24 -1.39
C THR A 64 4.84 -11.87 -2.70
N ILE A 65 4.22 -13.07 -2.66
CA ILE A 65 3.65 -13.73 -3.85
C ILE A 65 2.57 -12.85 -4.48
N ALA A 66 1.67 -12.29 -3.68
CA ALA A 66 0.59 -11.42 -4.14
C ALA A 66 1.11 -10.17 -4.84
N LEU A 67 2.09 -9.48 -4.25
CA LEU A 67 2.70 -8.29 -4.83
C LEU A 67 3.52 -8.61 -6.09
N ALA A 68 4.20 -9.75 -6.12
CA ALA A 68 4.94 -10.21 -7.29
C ALA A 68 3.98 -10.58 -8.45
N ALA A 69 2.82 -11.17 -8.14
CA ALA A 69 1.77 -11.41 -9.12
C ALA A 69 1.23 -10.08 -9.68
N ALA A 70 1.03 -9.07 -8.83
CA ALA A 70 0.64 -7.74 -9.29
C ALA A 70 1.69 -7.11 -10.21
N ALA A 71 2.98 -7.18 -9.86
CA ALA A 71 4.08 -6.71 -10.70
C ALA A 71 4.08 -7.40 -12.08
N ARG A 72 3.88 -8.73 -12.11
CA ARG A 72 3.75 -9.49 -13.36
C ARG A 72 2.62 -8.96 -14.25
N GLN A 73 1.46 -8.68 -13.67
CA GLN A 73 0.31 -8.18 -14.44
C GLN A 73 0.51 -6.77 -15.00
N THR A 74 1.33 -5.94 -14.34
CA THR A 74 1.56 -4.55 -14.73
C THR A 74 2.84 -4.34 -15.53
N GLY A 75 3.69 -5.37 -15.66
CA GLY A 75 5.05 -5.23 -16.17
C GLY A 75 5.97 -4.43 -15.22
N GLY A 76 5.58 -4.29 -13.96
CA GLY A 76 6.37 -3.63 -12.92
C GLY A 76 7.36 -4.58 -12.26
N ARG A 77 7.93 -4.14 -11.14
CA ARG A 77 8.82 -4.94 -10.30
C ARG A 77 8.50 -4.77 -8.81
N LEU A 78 8.77 -5.82 -8.04
CA LEU A 78 8.73 -5.84 -6.59
C LEU A 78 10.14 -5.80 -6.04
N VAL A 79 10.40 -4.87 -5.13
CA VAL A 79 11.58 -4.90 -4.25
C VAL A 79 11.15 -5.35 -2.87
N CYS A 80 11.67 -6.48 -2.40
CA CYS A 80 11.40 -7.02 -1.07
C CYS A 80 12.63 -6.80 -0.18
N ILE A 81 12.51 -5.93 0.82
CA ILE A 81 13.58 -5.58 1.75
C ILE A 81 13.46 -6.46 3.00
N LEU A 82 14.52 -7.23 3.26
CA LEU A 82 14.65 -8.15 4.38
C LEU A 82 15.73 -7.63 5.36
N PRO A 83 15.39 -7.34 6.63
CA PRO A 83 16.38 -6.87 7.62
C PRO A 83 17.48 -7.90 7.92
N GLU A 84 17.13 -9.19 7.93
CA GLU A 84 18.00 -10.28 8.38
C GLU A 84 18.46 -11.16 7.21
N LEU A 85 19.79 -11.33 7.03
CA LEU A 85 20.35 -12.20 5.99
C LEU A 85 19.91 -13.65 6.11
N GLY A 86 19.70 -14.14 7.34
CA GLY A 86 19.26 -15.51 7.61
C GLY A 86 17.91 -15.86 6.96
N LYS A 87 17.12 -14.86 6.59
CA LYS A 87 15.80 -15.04 5.96
C LYS A 87 15.83 -15.05 4.43
N LEU A 88 16.98 -14.76 3.81
CA LEU A 88 17.08 -14.67 2.35
C LEU A 88 16.78 -16.00 1.65
N GLU A 89 17.42 -17.09 2.09
CA GLU A 89 17.25 -18.39 1.42
C GLU A 89 15.83 -18.93 1.60
N GLU A 90 15.27 -18.84 2.81
CA GLU A 90 13.87 -19.19 3.08
C GLU A 90 12.90 -18.37 2.21
N SER A 91 13.20 -17.08 2.02
CA SER A 91 12.39 -16.16 1.22
C SER A 91 12.46 -16.46 -0.27
N LYS A 92 13.63 -16.86 -0.79
CA LYS A 92 13.77 -17.30 -2.18
C LYS A 92 12.97 -18.57 -2.43
N GLU A 93 12.94 -19.50 -1.49
CA GLU A 93 12.16 -20.74 -1.63
C GLU A 93 10.65 -20.46 -1.71
N VAL A 94 10.12 -19.41 -1.07
CA VAL A 94 8.69 -18.98 -1.23
C VAL A 94 8.35 -18.64 -2.68
N ILE A 95 9.28 -17.99 -3.39
CA ILE A 95 9.05 -17.54 -4.77
C ILE A 95 9.45 -18.62 -5.79
N LYS A 96 10.28 -19.58 -5.38
CA LYS A 96 10.77 -20.63 -6.26
C LYS A 96 9.61 -21.48 -6.79
N GLY A 97 9.63 -21.77 -8.10
CA GLY A 97 8.57 -22.56 -8.75
C GLY A 97 7.23 -21.85 -8.89
N SER A 98 7.10 -20.56 -8.53
CA SER A 98 5.91 -19.72 -8.80
C SER A 98 5.92 -19.06 -10.18
N GLY A 99 7.09 -19.05 -10.85
CA GLY A 99 7.30 -18.28 -12.08
C GLY A 99 7.32 -16.77 -11.87
N LEU A 100 7.58 -16.30 -10.64
CA LEU A 100 7.65 -14.88 -10.28
C LEU A 100 9.08 -14.39 -9.99
N ASN A 101 10.10 -15.24 -10.15
CA ASN A 101 11.48 -14.89 -9.79
C ASN A 101 11.97 -13.59 -10.47
N ASP A 102 11.58 -13.37 -11.72
CA ASP A 102 11.99 -12.19 -12.49
C ASP A 102 11.32 -10.90 -12.01
N MET A 103 10.24 -11.01 -11.22
CA MET A 103 9.48 -9.89 -10.70
C MET A 103 9.97 -9.43 -9.33
N VAL A 104 10.76 -10.25 -8.62
CA VAL A 104 11.15 -10.01 -7.22
C VAL A 104 12.64 -9.76 -7.08
N GLU A 105 12.99 -8.58 -6.59
CA GLU A 105 14.35 -8.21 -6.19
C GLU A 105 14.45 -8.22 -4.67
N PHE A 106 15.12 -9.24 -4.11
CA PHE A 106 15.41 -9.29 -2.68
C PHE A 106 16.59 -8.39 -2.31
N LYS A 107 16.43 -7.60 -1.26
CA LYS A 107 17.46 -6.72 -0.70
C LYS A 107 17.62 -7.00 0.78
N VAL A 108 18.83 -7.40 1.17
CA VAL A 108 19.15 -7.65 2.57
C VAL A 108 19.86 -6.45 3.17
N GLY A 109 19.39 -6.00 4.33
CA GLY A 109 20.03 -4.95 5.12
C GLY A 109 19.03 -4.08 5.86
N ASP A 110 19.55 -3.06 6.56
CA ASP A 110 18.75 -2.12 7.35
C ASP A 110 17.72 -1.37 6.48
N PRO A 111 16.40 -1.55 6.73
CA PRO A 111 15.35 -0.85 5.98
C PRO A 111 15.46 0.67 6.05
N HIS A 112 15.96 1.24 7.16
CA HIS A 112 16.12 2.69 7.31
C HIS A 112 17.16 3.26 6.32
N GLN A 113 18.12 2.44 5.89
CA GLN A 113 19.17 2.83 4.93
C GLN A 113 18.83 2.45 3.48
N LEU A 114 18.03 1.41 3.30
CA LEU A 114 17.66 0.90 1.98
C LEU A 114 16.44 1.61 1.39
N LEU A 115 15.41 1.90 2.19
CA LEU A 115 14.18 2.57 1.72
C LEU A 115 14.45 3.90 1.01
N PRO A 116 15.31 4.81 1.53
CA PRO A 116 15.57 6.09 0.87
C PRO A 116 16.23 6.00 -0.52
N ARG A 117 16.65 4.80 -0.95
CA ARG A 117 17.23 4.57 -2.29
C ARG A 117 16.16 4.36 -3.37
N TYR A 118 14.90 4.21 -2.97
CA TYR A 118 13.78 4.00 -3.88
C TYR A 118 12.90 5.23 -3.93
N GLU A 119 12.88 5.87 -5.10
CA GLU A 119 12.10 7.08 -5.36
C GLU A 119 10.85 6.74 -6.18
N ASN A 120 9.82 7.59 -6.09
CA ASN A 120 8.57 7.47 -6.84
C ASN A 120 7.87 6.09 -6.69
N ILE A 121 7.82 5.57 -5.46
CA ILE A 121 7.14 4.30 -5.15
C ILE A 121 5.64 4.42 -5.45
N ASP A 122 5.11 3.52 -6.29
CA ASP A 122 3.68 3.50 -6.64
C ASP A 122 2.88 2.69 -5.61
N PHE A 123 3.46 1.63 -5.05
CA PHE A 123 2.82 0.82 -4.03
C PHE A 123 3.82 0.39 -2.98
N SER A 124 3.48 0.53 -1.70
CA SER A 124 4.29 -0.01 -0.62
C SER A 124 3.49 -0.85 0.36
N LEU A 125 4.08 -1.93 0.83
CA LEU A 125 3.61 -2.70 1.98
C LEU A 125 4.71 -2.67 3.05
N VAL A 126 4.37 -2.20 4.25
CA VAL A 126 5.25 -2.27 5.41
C VAL A 126 4.55 -3.10 6.47
N ASP A 127 5.20 -4.19 6.86
CA ASP A 127 4.72 -5.03 7.94
C ASP A 127 5.09 -4.41 9.30
N CYS A 128 4.11 -3.86 10.02
CA CYS A 128 4.31 -3.09 11.25
C CYS A 128 4.26 -3.94 12.53
N GLU A 129 4.79 -5.18 12.52
CA GLU A 129 4.88 -6.01 13.73
C GLU A 129 5.62 -5.33 14.89
N THR A 130 6.50 -4.36 14.62
CA THR A 130 7.27 -3.62 15.63
C THR A 130 7.08 -2.10 15.52
N GLU A 131 7.29 -1.38 16.62
CA GLU A 131 7.23 0.10 16.66
C GLU A 131 8.15 0.75 15.61
N SER A 132 9.38 0.22 15.47
CA SER A 132 10.39 0.68 14.51
C SER A 132 9.87 0.72 13.07
N ASN A 133 8.96 -0.20 12.72
CA ASN A 133 8.44 -0.31 11.36
C ASN A 133 7.46 0.82 11.01
N THR A 134 6.90 1.52 12.01
CA THR A 134 6.02 2.67 11.78
C THR A 134 6.82 3.90 11.31
N GLU A 135 8.09 4.03 11.74
CA GLU A 135 8.98 5.11 11.31
C GLU A 135 9.38 4.97 9.84
N LEU A 136 9.45 3.74 9.33
CA LEU A 136 9.75 3.44 7.93
C LEU A 136 8.74 4.08 6.97
N LEU A 137 7.48 4.22 7.40
CA LEU A 137 6.43 4.89 6.62
C LEU A 137 6.78 6.36 6.32
N ARG A 138 7.56 7.01 7.19
CA ARG A 138 8.05 8.38 6.99
C ARG A 138 9.20 8.45 5.99
N LEU A 139 9.89 7.35 5.74
CA LEU A 139 11.05 7.29 4.83
C LEU A 139 10.66 7.00 3.38
N LEU A 140 9.40 6.63 3.13
CA LEU A 140 8.92 6.31 1.78
C LEU A 140 8.87 7.56 0.90
N ASP A 141 9.63 7.54 -0.20
CA ASP A 141 9.48 8.48 -1.30
C ASP A 141 8.49 7.93 -2.33
N VAL A 142 7.24 8.30 -2.13
CA VAL A 142 6.09 7.81 -2.88
C VAL A 142 5.75 8.71 -4.06
N ASN A 143 5.20 8.11 -5.12
CA ASN A 143 4.70 8.85 -6.27
C ASN A 143 3.57 9.82 -5.85
N PRO A 144 3.79 11.15 -5.91
CA PRO A 144 2.83 12.12 -5.37
C PRO A 144 1.55 12.22 -6.21
N ARG A 145 1.57 11.69 -7.44
CA ARG A 145 0.40 11.71 -8.35
C ARG A 145 -0.53 10.52 -8.12
N ARG A 146 0.05 9.38 -7.77
CA ARG A 146 -0.66 8.10 -7.63
C ARG A 146 0.21 7.10 -6.88
N ALA A 147 -0.04 6.94 -5.59
CA ALA A 147 0.56 5.88 -4.80
C ALA A 147 -0.41 5.31 -3.78
N VAL A 148 -0.13 4.09 -3.33
CA VAL A 148 -0.82 3.46 -2.21
C VAL A 148 0.23 2.94 -1.22
N VAL A 149 0.06 3.32 0.05
CA VAL A 149 0.88 2.85 1.17
C VAL A 149 0.00 1.98 2.06
N VAL A 150 0.40 0.74 2.26
CA VAL A 150 -0.27 -0.19 3.15
C VAL A 150 0.62 -0.45 4.36
N ALA A 151 0.09 -0.21 5.55
CA ALA A 151 0.67 -0.63 6.81
C ALA A 151 -0.13 -1.81 7.33
N ASN A 152 0.50 -2.98 7.49
CA ASN A 152 -0.13 -4.19 7.99
C ASN A 152 0.26 -4.44 9.46
N ASN A 153 -0.54 -5.23 10.19
CA ASN A 153 -0.31 -5.55 11.61
C ASN A 153 -0.22 -4.30 12.54
N LEU A 154 -0.94 -3.23 12.21
CA LEU A 154 -0.95 -2.00 13.02
C LEU A 154 -1.81 -2.22 14.27
N MET A 155 -1.16 -2.41 15.42
CA MET A 155 -1.83 -2.64 16.72
C MET A 155 -2.86 -1.54 17.05
N SER A 156 -4.04 -1.98 17.51
CA SER A 156 -5.15 -1.10 17.91
C SER A 156 -4.72 -0.02 18.91
N GLY A 157 -5.08 1.24 18.63
CA GLY A 157 -4.76 2.41 19.46
C GLY A 157 -3.65 3.31 18.91
N ARG A 158 -2.94 2.91 17.86
CA ARG A 158 -1.91 3.75 17.23
C ARG A 158 -2.52 4.70 16.19
N GLU A 159 -2.09 5.96 16.24
CA GLU A 159 -2.38 6.91 15.17
C GLU A 159 -1.77 6.36 13.88
N GLY A 160 -2.64 6.21 12.88
CA GLY A 160 -2.25 5.82 11.54
C GLY A 160 -1.41 6.90 10.85
N LEU A 161 -1.22 6.69 9.55
CA LEU A 161 -0.56 7.58 8.58
C LEU A 161 -1.25 8.95 8.39
N CYS A 162 -2.00 9.45 9.37
CA CYS A 162 -2.57 10.79 9.40
C CYS A 162 -1.46 11.85 9.52
N GLY A 163 -0.77 12.11 8.41
CA GLY A 163 0.03 13.32 8.20
C GLY A 163 1.55 13.15 8.06
N ALA A 164 2.10 11.94 8.14
CA ALA A 164 3.54 11.72 8.23
C ALA A 164 4.11 10.82 7.12
N ILE A 165 3.86 11.13 5.85
CA ILE A 165 4.63 10.54 4.73
C ILE A 165 5.70 11.55 4.31
N GLY A 166 6.97 11.15 4.37
CA GLY A 166 8.12 12.05 4.14
C GLY A 166 8.23 12.66 2.75
N GLY A 167 7.48 12.16 1.76
CA GLY A 167 7.44 12.70 0.40
C GLY A 167 6.36 13.76 0.12
N LEU A 168 5.40 13.97 1.04
CA LEU A 168 4.22 14.81 0.79
C LEU A 168 4.45 16.30 1.09
N ARG A 169 5.49 16.89 0.50
CA ARG A 169 5.69 18.36 0.49
C ARG A 169 4.68 19.02 -0.46
N GLY A 170 3.43 19.18 0.01
CA GLY A 170 2.48 20.19 -0.48
C GLY A 170 1.82 19.99 -1.85
N LYS A 171 1.93 18.84 -2.51
CA LYS A 171 1.31 18.59 -3.84
C LYS A 171 0.37 17.38 -3.93
N GLY A 172 0.36 16.49 -2.94
CA GLY A 172 -0.52 15.33 -2.88
C GLY A 172 -1.64 15.53 -1.85
N SER A 173 -2.81 14.97 -2.13
CA SER A 173 -3.86 14.74 -1.14
C SER A 173 -3.74 13.32 -0.62
N VAL A 174 -3.96 13.15 0.68
CA VAL A 174 -3.86 11.86 1.38
C VAL A 174 -5.25 11.45 1.84
N ARG A 175 -5.64 10.20 1.58
CA ARG A 175 -6.85 9.59 2.14
C ARG A 175 -6.46 8.26 2.76
N SER A 176 -6.48 8.18 4.08
CA SER A 176 -6.30 6.93 4.83
C SER A 176 -7.64 6.32 5.22
N MET A 177 -7.74 4.99 5.12
CA MET A 177 -8.85 4.20 5.64
C MET A 177 -8.27 3.00 6.38
N LYS A 178 -8.64 2.85 7.65
CA LYS A 178 -8.37 1.65 8.43
C LYS A 178 -9.42 0.60 8.08
N HIS A 179 -8.98 -0.57 7.64
CA HIS A 179 -9.84 -1.69 7.29
C HIS A 179 -9.74 -2.79 8.36
N PRO A 180 -10.87 -3.39 8.78
CA PRO A 180 -10.88 -4.54 9.70
C PRO A 180 -10.53 -5.83 8.96
N ILE A 181 -9.46 -5.82 8.16
CA ILE A 181 -8.96 -6.96 7.42
C ILE A 181 -7.68 -7.42 8.12
N GLY A 182 -7.59 -8.69 8.50
CA GLY A 182 -6.48 -9.23 9.29
C GLY A 182 -6.32 -8.58 10.67
N ASN A 183 -5.07 -8.44 11.14
CA ASN A 183 -4.71 -7.89 12.45
C ASN A 183 -4.61 -6.35 12.49
N GLY A 184 -5.29 -5.64 11.57
CA GLY A 184 -5.26 -4.18 11.47
C GLY A 184 -4.42 -3.71 10.28
N MET A 185 -5.06 -3.67 9.11
CA MET A 185 -4.50 -3.11 7.89
C MET A 185 -4.98 -1.67 7.69
N GLU A 186 -4.04 -0.75 7.48
CA GLU A 186 -4.32 0.63 7.09
C GLU A 186 -3.88 0.87 5.65
N VAL A 187 -4.82 1.34 4.83
CA VAL A 187 -4.57 1.66 3.42
C VAL A 187 -4.61 3.18 3.26
N THR A 188 -3.48 3.74 2.87
CA THR A 188 -3.31 5.17 2.61
C THR A 188 -3.15 5.42 1.12
N MET A 189 -4.12 6.10 0.52
CA MET A 189 -4.07 6.50 -0.89
C MET A 189 -3.51 7.91 -1.03
N ILE A 190 -2.62 8.06 -2.00
CA ILE A 190 -1.95 9.31 -2.34
C ILE A 190 -2.29 9.67 -3.78
N GLY A 191 -2.69 10.91 -4.01
CA GLY A 191 -2.90 11.40 -5.35
C GLY A 191 -3.23 12.88 -5.43
N ASP A 192 -3.39 13.40 -6.63
CA ASP A 192 -3.73 14.80 -6.84
C ASP A 192 -5.08 15.17 -6.20
N ALA A 193 -5.12 16.29 -5.46
CA ALA A 193 -6.32 16.84 -4.82
C ALA A 193 -7.50 17.00 -5.79
N TYR A 194 -7.24 17.29 -7.08
CA TYR A 194 -8.29 17.40 -8.09
C TYR A 194 -9.01 16.06 -8.33
N GLN A 195 -8.31 14.93 -8.21
CA GLN A 195 -8.86 13.59 -8.44
C GLN A 195 -9.75 13.14 -7.28
N PHE A 196 -9.38 13.45 -6.03
CA PHE A 196 -10.23 13.14 -4.87
C PHE A 196 -11.56 13.91 -4.90
N ARG A 197 -11.53 15.20 -5.26
CA ARG A 197 -12.76 16.02 -5.39
C ARG A 197 -13.73 15.48 -6.43
N LYS A 198 -13.24 14.88 -7.52
CA LYS A 198 -14.09 14.27 -8.56
C LYS A 198 -14.77 12.98 -8.07
N VAL A 199 -14.11 12.19 -7.23
CA VAL A 199 -14.71 10.99 -6.60
C VAL A 199 -15.79 11.41 -5.61
N ASP A 200 -15.54 12.45 -4.80
CA ASP A 200 -16.54 12.95 -3.86
C ASP A 200 -17.74 13.58 -4.56
N MET A 201 -17.54 14.31 -5.67
CA MET A 201 -18.64 14.83 -6.50
C MET A 201 -19.45 13.73 -7.23
N ARG A 202 -18.88 12.54 -7.45
CA ARG A 202 -19.63 11.40 -8.00
C ARG A 202 -20.44 10.67 -6.92
N LYS A 203 -20.02 10.75 -5.66
CA LYS A 203 -20.74 10.17 -4.49
C LYS A 203 -21.75 11.14 -3.88
N GLY A 204 -21.59 12.44 -4.06
CA GLY A 204 -22.53 13.47 -3.61
C GLY A 204 -23.38 14.00 -4.76
N GLY A 205 -24.66 13.66 -4.78
CA GLY A 205 -25.66 14.43 -5.55
C GLY A 205 -25.52 15.92 -5.24
N ARG A 206 -25.68 16.77 -6.28
CA ARG A 206 -25.53 18.24 -6.30
C ARG A 206 -25.45 18.87 -4.91
N ALA A 207 -24.24 19.15 -4.43
CA ALA A 207 -24.08 20.11 -3.35
C ALA A 207 -24.56 21.48 -3.86
N ALA A 208 -25.61 22.01 -3.25
CA ALA A 208 -26.11 23.34 -3.53
C ALA A 208 -24.98 24.37 -3.33
N PRO A 209 -24.90 25.43 -4.15
CA PRO A 209 -23.85 26.42 -4.00
C PRO A 209 -23.98 27.09 -2.63
N LEU A 210 -22.87 27.13 -1.89
CA LEU A 210 -22.71 27.91 -0.66
C LEU A 210 -23.20 29.35 -0.94
N ARG A 211 -24.40 29.67 -0.45
CA ARG A 211 -24.86 31.06 -0.35
C ARG A 211 -23.88 31.78 0.56
N ARG A 212 -23.14 32.73 0.01
CA ARG A 212 -22.39 33.71 0.79
C ARG A 212 -23.41 34.52 1.59
N SER A 213 -23.45 34.31 2.90
CA SER A 213 -24.15 35.20 3.83
C SER A 213 -23.46 36.57 3.77
N PRO A 214 -24.19 37.69 3.65
CA PRO A 214 -23.58 39.01 3.68
C PRO A 214 -22.99 39.30 5.07
N PRO A 215 -21.91 40.08 5.16
CA PRO A 215 -21.30 40.43 6.45
C PRO A 215 -22.27 41.26 7.29
N ARG A 216 -22.46 40.87 8.56
CA ARG A 216 -23.18 41.67 9.56
C ARG A 216 -22.39 42.95 9.80
N ALA A 217 -23.04 44.10 9.61
CA ALA A 217 -22.52 45.39 10.01
C ALA A 217 -22.40 45.45 11.54
N CYS A 218 -21.18 45.61 12.06
CA CYS A 218 -20.96 46.05 13.43
C CYS A 218 -21.38 47.53 13.52
N GLY A 219 -22.54 47.78 14.13
CA GLY A 219 -22.96 49.12 14.52
C GLY A 219 -22.08 49.66 15.63
N VAL A 220 -21.49 50.81 15.38
CA VAL A 220 -20.79 51.65 16.35
C VAL A 220 -21.84 52.25 17.31
N MET A 221 -21.80 51.91 18.60
CA MET A 221 -22.50 52.70 19.61
C MET A 221 -21.68 53.96 19.90
N ARG A 222 -22.23 55.11 19.52
CA ARG A 222 -21.95 56.43 20.10
C ARG A 222 -23.17 56.83 20.93
N GLY A 223 -22.94 57.38 22.11
CA GLY A 223 -23.95 57.96 22.99
C GLY A 223 -23.74 57.54 24.42
#